data_AF-K9YR72-F1
#
_entry.id   AF-K9YR72-F1
#
_cell.length_a   1.000
_cell.length_b   1.000
_cell.length_c   1.000
_cell.angle_alpha   90.00
_cell.angle_beta   90.00
_cell.angle_gamma   90.00
#
_symmetry.space_group_name_H-M   'P 1'
#
loop_
_entity.id
_entity.type
_entity.pdbx_description
1 polymer ?
#
loop_
_entity_poly.entity_id
_entity_poly.type
_entity_poly.pdbx_seq_one_letter_code
_entity_poly.pdbx_strand_id
1 'polypeptide(L)'
;MKILVDIVRWKIVDGGNNDKIVGYFIEEAKEHLETIEKGILDLSSVIEDEESVNELFRAAHSIKGGAAMLGFTSIQTTAHRLEDAFKIIRDKTIEPDQTLESLFLKAYDILQDLLERLQGPFGLKEEEGEGILQAAEPHFVELQNYLSQLVDGDIPQAPKVTSESVRTSTPSLIAVPEDDIVAEVRQLLQRMLVIFKQESTPDNRQQLEGICDKLVQLAPEENGWNALLKCAKKAINNPKHSYRLLAPVIIKEIKLAGDCLEVGKGSEIAPSQGLEQLAQAKMPQVLLTLDPEMAADTLSQVFNQEQISRLVNILQTASAGS
;
A
#
# COMPACT_ATOMS: atom_id res chain seq x y z
N MET A 1 -12.50 39.61 20.46
CA MET A 1 -13.36 38.49 19.99
C MET A 1 -13.13 38.17 18.51
N LYS A 2 -11.89 38.24 18.01
CA LYS A 2 -11.56 37.97 16.60
C LYS A 2 -10.48 36.89 16.41
N ILE A 3 -9.92 36.38 17.50
CA ILE A 3 -8.88 35.33 17.51
C ILE A 3 -9.50 33.92 17.62
N LEU A 4 -10.75 33.80 18.09
CA LEU A 4 -11.44 32.50 18.18
C LEU A 4 -12.14 32.06 16.88
N VAL A 5 -12.31 32.93 15.90
CA VAL A 5 -12.97 32.57 14.62
C VAL A 5 -11.97 31.94 13.64
N ASP A 6 -10.68 32.25 13.76
CA ASP A 6 -9.65 31.74 12.84
C ASP A 6 -9.16 30.33 13.19
N ILE A 7 -9.35 29.87 14.44
CA ILE A 7 -9.02 28.50 14.85
C ILE A 7 -10.05 27.48 14.32
N VAL A 8 -11.30 27.90 14.11
CA VAL A 8 -12.36 27.02 13.57
C VAL A 8 -12.30 26.93 12.03
N ARG A 9 -11.70 27.92 11.36
CA ARG A 9 -11.70 28.00 9.88
C ARG A 9 -10.57 27.21 9.19
N TRP A 10 -9.53 26.80 9.92
CA TRP A 10 -8.44 25.98 9.39
C TRP A 10 -8.76 24.48 9.28
N LYS A 11 -9.91 24.02 9.80
CA LYS A 11 -10.28 22.59 9.76
C LYS A 11 -11.12 22.19 8.54
N ILE A 12 -11.48 23.12 7.65
CA ILE A 12 -12.46 22.88 6.58
C ILE A 12 -11.84 22.78 5.18
N VAL A 13 -10.59 23.22 4.96
CA VAL A 13 -9.99 23.23 3.60
C VAL A 13 -9.27 21.92 3.23
N ASP A 14 -8.94 21.06 4.21
CA ASP A 14 -8.23 19.78 3.98
C ASP A 14 -9.13 18.54 3.88
N GLY A 15 -10.44 18.64 4.15
CA GLY A 15 -11.35 17.47 4.18
C GLY A 15 -11.62 16.85 2.80
N GLY A 16 -11.93 17.66 1.79
CA GLY A 16 -12.50 17.13 0.53
C GLY A 16 -11.57 16.27 -0.35
N ASN A 17 -10.24 16.38 -0.20
CA ASN A 17 -9.29 15.56 -0.98
C ASN A 17 -8.80 14.34 -0.18
N ASN A 18 -8.64 14.47 1.14
CA ASN A 18 -8.35 13.35 2.01
C ASN A 18 -9.53 12.37 2.03
N ASP A 19 -10.77 12.87 2.08
CA ASP A 19 -11.98 12.06 2.07
C ASP A 19 -12.13 11.26 0.77
N LYS A 20 -11.68 11.80 -0.38
CA LYS A 20 -11.68 11.06 -1.66
C LYS A 20 -10.66 9.93 -1.68
N ILE A 21 -9.44 10.17 -1.20
CA ILE A 21 -8.39 9.14 -1.14
C ILE A 21 -8.78 8.04 -0.15
N VAL A 22 -9.34 8.40 1.00
CA VAL A 22 -9.88 7.46 1.98
C VAL A 22 -11.04 6.66 1.36
N GLY A 23 -11.93 7.31 0.59
CA GLY A 23 -12.99 6.64 -0.16
C GLY A 23 -12.48 5.55 -1.11
N TYR A 24 -11.49 5.87 -1.96
CA TYR A 24 -10.87 4.88 -2.85
C TYR A 24 -10.21 3.72 -2.11
N PHE A 25 -9.50 4.02 -1.01
CA PHE A 25 -8.92 2.98 -0.17
C PHE A 25 -9.98 2.06 0.42
N ILE A 26 -11.11 2.59 0.90
CA ILE A 26 -12.20 1.77 1.45
C ILE A 26 -12.79 0.88 0.36
N GLU A 27 -12.98 1.39 -0.86
CA GLU A 27 -13.47 0.58 -1.99
C GLU A 27 -12.51 -0.57 -2.32
N GLU A 28 -11.21 -0.28 -2.49
CA GLU A 28 -10.18 -1.29 -2.75
C GLU A 28 -10.05 -2.30 -1.59
N ALA A 29 -10.10 -1.80 -0.35
CA ALA A 29 -10.03 -2.65 0.83
C ALA A 29 -11.23 -3.59 0.93
N LYS A 30 -12.42 -3.17 0.49
CA LYS A 30 -13.62 -4.03 0.45
C LYS A 30 -13.51 -5.12 -0.61
N GLU A 31 -12.95 -4.84 -1.77
CA GLU A 31 -12.69 -5.86 -2.79
C GLU A 31 -11.73 -6.93 -2.25
N HIS A 32 -10.64 -6.51 -1.59
CA HIS A 32 -9.72 -7.43 -0.94
C HIS A 32 -10.36 -8.18 0.24
N LEU A 33 -11.23 -7.53 0.99
CA LEU A 33 -11.97 -8.15 2.09
C LEU A 33 -12.90 -9.27 1.56
N GLU A 34 -13.59 -9.04 0.43
CA GLU A 34 -14.41 -10.07 -0.22
C GLU A 34 -13.58 -11.28 -0.70
N THR A 35 -12.39 -11.04 -1.26
CA THR A 35 -11.45 -12.12 -1.60
C THR A 35 -11.05 -12.92 -0.36
N ILE A 36 -10.72 -12.24 0.74
CA ILE A 36 -10.35 -12.88 2.01
C ILE A 36 -11.51 -13.72 2.55
N GLU A 37 -12.72 -13.18 2.59
CA GLU A 37 -13.92 -13.89 3.09
C GLU A 37 -14.17 -15.18 2.31
N LYS A 38 -14.19 -15.11 0.98
CA LYS A 38 -14.42 -16.27 0.11
C LYS A 38 -13.35 -17.34 0.32
N GLY A 39 -12.08 -16.94 0.42
CA GLY A 39 -11.01 -17.89 0.62
C GLY A 39 -10.98 -18.52 2.02
N ILE A 40 -11.43 -17.80 3.06
CA ILE A 40 -11.62 -18.38 4.39
C ILE A 40 -12.77 -19.39 4.39
N LEU A 41 -13.91 -19.08 3.73
CA LEU A 41 -15.06 -19.98 3.67
C LEU A 41 -14.82 -21.25 2.84
N ASP A 42 -13.82 -21.24 1.95
CA ASP A 42 -13.39 -22.39 1.16
C ASP A 42 -11.94 -22.82 1.51
N LEU A 43 -11.54 -22.63 2.77
CA LEU A 43 -10.15 -22.79 3.21
C LEU A 43 -9.58 -24.17 2.89
N SER A 44 -10.39 -25.23 2.96
CA SER A 44 -9.95 -26.59 2.59
C SER A 44 -9.47 -26.69 1.15
N SER A 45 -10.19 -26.08 0.22
CA SER A 45 -9.83 -26.10 -1.21
C SER A 45 -8.69 -25.13 -1.48
N VAL A 46 -8.70 -23.97 -0.82
CA VAL A 46 -7.67 -22.94 -0.98
C VAL A 46 -6.30 -23.43 -0.55
N ILE A 47 -6.18 -24.16 0.56
CA ILE A 47 -4.87 -24.65 1.05
C ILE A 47 -4.24 -25.68 0.10
N GLU A 48 -5.03 -26.38 -0.69
CA GLU A 48 -4.54 -27.32 -1.71
C GLU A 48 -4.01 -26.61 -2.96
N ASP A 49 -4.37 -25.34 -3.17
CA ASP A 49 -3.95 -24.53 -4.31
C ASP A 49 -3.09 -23.34 -3.89
N GLU A 50 -1.79 -23.44 -4.17
CA GLU A 50 -0.81 -22.41 -3.83
C GLU A 50 -1.16 -21.03 -4.42
N GLU A 51 -1.80 -20.97 -5.59
CA GLU A 51 -2.22 -19.70 -6.19
C GLU A 51 -3.34 -19.04 -5.37
N SER A 52 -4.33 -19.83 -4.94
CA SER A 52 -5.41 -19.37 -4.07
C SER A 52 -4.92 -18.87 -2.71
N VAL A 53 -3.97 -19.56 -2.07
CA VAL A 53 -3.36 -19.05 -0.81
C VAL A 53 -2.59 -17.74 -1.05
N ASN A 54 -1.86 -17.65 -2.17
CA ASN A 54 -1.15 -16.44 -2.56
C ASN A 54 -2.11 -15.27 -2.82
N GLU A 55 -3.30 -15.52 -3.34
CA GLU A 55 -4.34 -14.50 -3.52
C GLU A 55 -4.78 -13.90 -2.17
N LEU A 56 -5.05 -14.75 -1.16
CA LEU A 56 -5.40 -14.29 0.19
C LEU A 56 -4.27 -13.49 0.84
N PHE A 57 -3.04 -13.98 0.71
CA PHE A 57 -1.86 -13.27 1.18
C PHE A 57 -1.72 -11.89 0.54
N ARG A 58 -1.89 -11.79 -0.80
CA ARG A 58 -1.82 -10.51 -1.53
C ARG A 58 -2.95 -9.57 -1.13
N ALA A 59 -4.17 -10.07 -0.95
CA ALA A 59 -5.31 -9.27 -0.53
C ALA A 59 -5.07 -8.64 0.85
N ALA A 60 -4.64 -9.42 1.84
CA ALA A 60 -4.29 -8.91 3.17
C ALA A 60 -3.11 -7.91 3.11
N HIS A 61 -2.11 -8.20 2.28
CA HIS A 61 -0.95 -7.33 2.07
C HIS A 61 -1.32 -5.97 1.47
N SER A 62 -2.24 -5.95 0.51
CA SER A 62 -2.73 -4.71 -0.12
C SER A 62 -3.47 -3.84 0.89
N ILE A 63 -4.38 -4.42 1.70
CA ILE A 63 -5.09 -3.69 2.76
C ILE A 63 -4.09 -3.11 3.77
N LYS A 64 -3.11 -3.91 4.22
CA LYS A 64 -2.03 -3.45 5.11
C LYS A 64 -1.28 -2.25 4.52
N GLY A 65 -0.91 -2.33 3.24
CA GLY A 65 -0.18 -1.29 2.54
C GLY A 65 -0.96 0.02 2.43
N GLY A 66 -2.24 -0.06 2.03
CA GLY A 66 -3.13 1.10 1.95
C GLY A 66 -3.37 1.75 3.31
N ALA A 67 -3.64 0.94 4.34
CA ALA A 67 -3.84 1.43 5.70
C ALA A 67 -2.60 2.12 6.27
N ALA A 68 -1.40 1.56 6.03
CA ALA A 68 -0.13 2.16 6.44
C ALA A 68 0.13 3.50 5.72
N MET A 69 -0.22 3.60 4.44
CA MET A 69 -0.08 4.83 3.66
C MET A 69 -0.96 5.97 4.20
N LEU A 70 -2.17 5.63 4.66
CA LEU A 70 -3.15 6.59 5.18
C LEU A 70 -3.08 6.80 6.69
N GLY A 71 -2.26 6.01 7.40
CA GLY A 71 -2.06 6.14 8.84
C GLY A 71 -3.15 5.48 9.68
N PHE A 72 -3.89 4.50 9.15
CA PHE A 72 -4.87 3.74 9.91
C PHE A 72 -4.21 2.56 10.63
N THR A 73 -3.60 2.83 11.79
CA THR A 73 -2.75 1.87 12.53
C THR A 73 -3.49 0.58 12.89
N SER A 74 -4.74 0.69 13.34
CA SER A 74 -5.56 -0.48 13.73
C SER A 74 -5.87 -1.38 12.54
N ILE A 75 -6.28 -0.81 11.40
CA ILE A 75 -6.52 -1.55 10.14
C ILE A 75 -5.23 -2.19 9.65
N GLN A 76 -4.13 -1.43 9.62
CA GLN A 76 -2.81 -1.93 9.24
C GLN A 76 -2.42 -3.13 10.10
N THR A 77 -2.58 -3.03 11.42
CA THR A 77 -2.18 -4.09 12.35
C THR A 77 -3.03 -5.34 12.16
N THR A 78 -4.34 -5.20 12.06
CA THR A 78 -5.24 -6.34 11.80
C THR A 78 -4.94 -7.02 10.47
N ALA A 79 -4.77 -6.25 9.39
CA ALA A 79 -4.41 -6.80 8.08
C ALA A 79 -3.05 -7.51 8.11
N HIS A 80 -2.09 -7.00 8.87
CA HIS A 80 -0.79 -7.65 9.07
C HIS A 80 -0.92 -8.98 9.82
N ARG A 81 -1.78 -9.08 10.85
CA ARG A 81 -2.04 -10.35 11.54
C ARG A 81 -2.61 -11.41 10.60
N LEU A 82 -3.55 -11.02 9.74
CA LEU A 82 -4.10 -11.91 8.71
C LEU A 82 -3.05 -12.31 7.67
N GLU A 83 -2.23 -11.37 7.21
CA GLU A 83 -1.13 -11.65 6.27
C GLU A 83 -0.12 -12.65 6.85
N ASP A 84 0.30 -12.48 8.11
CA ASP A 84 1.20 -13.40 8.79
C ASP A 84 0.58 -14.81 8.93
N ALA A 85 -0.71 -14.87 9.25
CA ALA A 85 -1.44 -16.12 9.34
C ALA A 85 -1.53 -16.84 7.97
N PHE A 86 -1.89 -16.13 6.90
CA PHE A 86 -1.90 -16.70 5.54
C PHE A 86 -0.52 -17.10 5.06
N LYS A 87 0.52 -16.37 5.46
CA LYS A 87 1.91 -16.75 5.19
C LYS A 87 2.27 -18.11 5.81
N ILE A 88 1.82 -18.38 7.03
CA ILE A 88 2.05 -19.69 7.67
C ILE A 88 1.37 -20.80 6.87
N ILE A 89 0.13 -20.58 6.43
CA ILE A 89 -0.62 -21.52 5.60
C ILE A 89 0.09 -21.77 4.27
N ARG A 90 0.62 -20.72 3.64
CA ARG A 90 1.36 -20.81 2.39
C ARG A 90 2.66 -21.59 2.54
N ASP A 91 3.40 -21.32 3.60
CA ASP A 91 4.76 -21.83 3.78
C ASP A 91 4.79 -23.22 4.45
N LYS A 92 3.66 -23.69 4.99
CA LYS A 92 3.56 -24.94 5.77
C LYS A 92 2.39 -25.78 5.32
N THR A 93 2.61 -27.08 5.19
CA THR A 93 1.52 -28.04 4.98
C THR A 93 0.74 -28.19 6.28
N ILE A 94 -0.49 -27.67 6.31
CA ILE A 94 -1.45 -27.85 7.40
C ILE A 94 -2.73 -28.44 6.84
N GLU A 95 -3.44 -29.24 7.64
CA GLU A 95 -4.81 -29.66 7.33
C GLU A 95 -5.77 -28.67 8.00
N PRO A 96 -6.55 -27.87 7.25
CA PRO A 96 -7.52 -26.96 7.84
C PRO A 96 -8.67 -27.74 8.46
N ASP A 97 -9.20 -27.21 9.56
CA ASP A 97 -10.41 -27.69 10.20
C ASP A 97 -11.38 -26.51 10.48
N GLN A 98 -12.59 -26.83 10.94
CA GLN A 98 -13.60 -25.81 11.27
C GLN A 98 -13.13 -24.84 12.37
N THR A 99 -12.22 -25.30 13.24
CA THR A 99 -11.62 -24.44 14.28
C THR A 99 -10.76 -23.36 13.63
N LEU A 100 -9.89 -23.73 12.70
CA LEU A 100 -9.04 -22.79 11.97
C LEU A 100 -9.88 -21.77 11.20
N GLU A 101 -10.87 -22.23 10.44
CA GLU A 101 -11.79 -21.38 9.68
C GLU A 101 -12.49 -20.36 10.60
N SER A 102 -13.04 -20.83 11.72
CA SER A 102 -13.70 -19.97 12.70
C SER A 102 -12.75 -18.91 13.29
N LEU A 103 -11.48 -19.23 13.51
CA LEU A 103 -10.48 -18.29 14.02
C LEU A 103 -10.11 -17.22 12.98
N PHE A 104 -10.00 -17.60 11.70
CA PHE A 104 -9.83 -16.64 10.61
C PHE A 104 -11.04 -15.73 10.44
N LEU A 105 -12.26 -16.26 10.51
CA LEU A 105 -13.49 -15.46 10.42
C LEU A 105 -13.55 -14.41 11.54
N LYS A 106 -13.17 -14.74 12.77
CA LYS A 106 -13.06 -13.74 13.85
C LYS A 106 -12.07 -12.61 13.51
N ALA A 107 -10.90 -12.95 12.95
CA ALA A 107 -9.90 -11.96 12.55
C ALA A 107 -10.38 -11.09 11.37
N TYR A 108 -11.11 -11.69 10.44
CA TYR A 108 -11.81 -11.02 9.35
C TYR A 108 -12.87 -10.04 9.87
N ASP A 109 -13.73 -10.46 10.81
CA ASP A 109 -14.80 -9.63 11.39
C ASP A 109 -14.23 -8.35 12.02
N ILE A 110 -13.06 -8.46 12.67
CA ILE A 110 -12.35 -7.30 13.25
C ILE A 110 -11.90 -6.33 12.16
N LEU A 111 -11.36 -6.84 11.05
CA LEU A 111 -10.94 -6.01 9.92
C LEU A 111 -12.14 -5.32 9.26
N GLN A 112 -13.24 -6.05 9.11
CA GLN A 112 -14.50 -5.54 8.58
C GLN A 112 -15.07 -4.42 9.48
N ASP A 113 -15.16 -4.62 10.80
CA ASP A 113 -15.66 -3.60 11.74
C ASP A 113 -14.83 -2.32 11.66
N LEU A 114 -13.50 -2.42 11.59
CA LEU A 114 -12.62 -1.25 11.46
C LEU A 114 -12.86 -0.51 10.14
N LEU A 115 -13.06 -1.21 9.02
CA LEU A 115 -13.35 -0.61 7.72
C LEU A 115 -14.75 0.03 7.66
N GLU A 116 -15.75 -0.59 8.28
CA GLU A 116 -17.11 -0.04 8.39
C GLU A 116 -17.12 1.26 9.21
N ARG A 117 -16.40 1.28 10.34
CA ARG A 117 -16.24 2.51 11.15
C ARG A 117 -15.50 3.59 10.41
N LEU A 118 -14.48 3.23 9.62
CA LEU A 118 -13.76 4.17 8.77
C LEU A 118 -14.68 4.78 7.70
N GLN A 119 -15.58 3.99 7.12
CA GLN A 119 -16.57 4.47 6.16
C GLN A 119 -17.67 5.34 6.80
N GLY A 120 -17.89 5.15 8.11
CA GLY A 120 -18.89 5.89 8.87
C GLY A 120 -18.71 7.42 8.79
N PRO A 121 -19.77 8.19 9.06
CA PRO A 121 -19.76 9.66 8.89
C PRO A 121 -18.78 10.40 9.80
N PHE A 122 -18.21 9.73 10.79
CA PHE A 122 -17.23 10.29 11.72
C PHE A 122 -15.80 9.77 11.49
N GLY A 123 -15.61 8.85 10.54
CA GLY A 123 -14.36 8.13 10.32
C GLY A 123 -13.96 7.26 11.51
N LEU A 124 -12.83 6.56 11.37
CA LEU A 124 -12.23 5.77 12.44
C LEU A 124 -11.33 6.67 13.29
N LYS A 125 -11.63 6.79 14.59
CA LYS A 125 -10.77 7.48 15.54
C LYS A 125 -9.69 6.55 16.06
N GLU A 126 -8.50 7.07 16.31
CA GLU A 126 -7.36 6.26 16.79
C GLU A 126 -7.70 5.50 18.09
N GLU A 127 -8.24 6.19 19.10
CA GLU A 127 -8.62 5.57 20.39
C GLU A 127 -9.66 4.46 20.23
N GLU A 128 -10.58 4.61 19.28
CA GLU A 128 -11.61 3.61 18.99
C GLU A 128 -10.99 2.39 18.29
N GLY A 129 -10.14 2.61 17.30
CA GLY A 129 -9.38 1.56 16.63
C GLY A 129 -8.45 0.79 17.57
N GLU A 130 -7.75 1.50 18.46
CA GLU A 130 -6.91 0.91 19.50
C GLU A 130 -7.74 0.06 20.47
N GLY A 131 -8.91 0.54 20.90
CA GLY A 131 -9.81 -0.20 21.79
C GLY A 131 -10.33 -1.50 21.15
N ILE A 132 -10.69 -1.46 19.87
CA ILE A 132 -11.10 -2.65 19.11
C ILE A 132 -9.94 -3.63 19.01
N LEU A 133 -8.74 -3.16 18.65
CA LEU A 133 -7.56 -4.01 18.52
C LEU A 133 -7.17 -4.65 19.87
N GLN A 134 -7.23 -3.90 20.96
CA GLN A 134 -6.95 -4.41 22.30
C GLN A 134 -7.96 -5.49 22.72
N ALA A 135 -9.24 -5.32 22.41
CA ALA A 135 -10.27 -6.32 22.67
C ALA A 135 -10.11 -7.58 21.78
N ALA A 136 -9.56 -7.39 20.58
CA ALA A 136 -9.30 -8.43 19.60
C ALA A 136 -8.05 -9.27 19.87
N GLU A 137 -7.06 -8.74 20.61
CA GLU A 137 -5.76 -9.38 20.83
C GLU A 137 -5.84 -10.86 21.29
N PRO A 138 -6.75 -11.27 22.20
CA PRO A 138 -6.89 -12.68 22.57
C PRO A 138 -7.21 -13.59 21.38
N HIS A 139 -7.99 -13.11 20.40
CA HIS A 139 -8.36 -13.88 19.20
C HIS A 139 -7.16 -14.05 18.26
N PHE A 140 -6.33 -13.02 18.08
CA PHE A 140 -5.11 -13.15 17.27
C PHE A 140 -4.09 -14.09 17.91
N VAL A 141 -3.97 -14.04 19.25
CA VAL A 141 -3.13 -14.99 20.00
C VAL A 141 -3.66 -16.41 19.86
N GLU A 142 -4.98 -16.61 19.95
CA GLU A 142 -5.62 -17.91 19.75
C GLU A 142 -5.36 -18.47 18.34
N LEU A 143 -5.56 -17.67 17.29
CA LEU A 143 -5.27 -18.03 15.90
C LEU A 143 -3.80 -18.42 15.71
N GLN A 144 -2.88 -17.60 16.20
CA GLN A 144 -1.44 -17.83 16.06
C GLN A 144 -1.00 -19.11 16.77
N ASN A 145 -1.48 -19.34 17.99
CA ASN A 145 -1.17 -20.56 18.76
C ASN A 145 -1.71 -21.80 18.06
N TYR A 146 -2.93 -21.73 17.52
CA TYR A 146 -3.55 -22.84 16.82
C TYR A 146 -2.79 -23.18 15.54
N LEU A 147 -2.44 -22.17 14.73
CA LEU A 147 -1.56 -22.36 13.56
C LEU A 147 -0.23 -22.99 13.94
N SER A 148 0.42 -22.55 15.01
CA SER A 148 1.66 -23.16 15.49
C SER A 148 1.47 -24.64 15.89
N GLN A 149 0.37 -25.00 16.55
CA GLN A 149 0.06 -26.40 16.89
C GLN A 149 -0.15 -27.27 15.65
N LEU A 150 -0.82 -26.74 14.62
CA LEU A 150 -1.00 -27.45 13.34
C LEU A 150 0.34 -27.68 12.63
N VAL A 151 1.25 -26.70 12.68
CA VAL A 151 2.58 -26.81 12.07
C VAL A 151 3.49 -27.80 12.83
N ASP A 152 3.45 -27.78 14.16
CA ASP A 152 4.30 -28.65 15.01
C ASP A 152 3.71 -30.06 15.18
N GLY A 153 2.46 -30.30 14.76
CA GLY A 153 1.78 -31.59 14.81
C GLY A 153 1.30 -32.02 16.19
N ASP A 154 1.25 -31.11 17.16
CA ASP A 154 0.92 -31.40 18.58
C ASP A 154 -0.52 -31.01 18.93
N ILE A 155 -1.50 -31.58 18.21
CA ILE A 155 -2.91 -31.48 18.59
C ILE A 155 -3.26 -32.64 19.55
N PRO A 156 -3.77 -32.37 20.77
CA PRO A 156 -4.46 -33.39 21.56
C PRO A 156 -5.69 -33.90 20.81
N GLN A 157 -5.56 -35.07 20.17
CA GLN A 157 -6.64 -35.70 19.40
C GLN A 157 -7.84 -36.09 20.28
N ALA A 158 -9.05 -35.72 19.83
CA ALA A 158 -10.32 -36.37 20.15
C ALA A 158 -11.11 -36.58 18.82
N PRO A 159 -12.00 -37.58 18.72
CA PRO A 159 -11.73 -38.78 17.93
C PRO A 159 -12.10 -38.71 16.44
N LYS A 160 -11.23 -39.41 15.67
CA LYS A 160 -11.28 -39.79 14.26
C LYS A 160 -12.66 -40.17 13.71
N VAL A 161 -12.95 -39.69 12.49
CA VAL A 161 -13.58 -40.52 11.47
C VAL A 161 -12.56 -40.74 10.35
N THR A 162 -12.23 -42.01 10.15
CA THR A 162 -11.27 -42.55 9.20
C THR A 162 -11.72 -42.37 7.76
N SER A 163 -10.80 -41.95 6.89
CA SER A 163 -10.67 -42.50 5.54
C SER A 163 -9.20 -42.42 5.12
N GLU A 164 -8.63 -43.60 4.90
CA GLU A 164 -7.26 -43.85 4.47
C GLU A 164 -6.99 -43.31 3.06
N SER A 165 -5.79 -42.77 2.81
CA SER A 165 -4.92 -43.36 1.80
C SER A 165 -3.48 -42.86 1.92
N VAL A 166 -2.59 -43.85 1.89
CA VAL A 166 -1.14 -43.83 2.07
C VAL A 166 -0.43 -43.19 0.87
N ARG A 167 0.64 -42.41 1.11
CA ARG A 167 2.01 -42.74 0.67
C ARG A 167 3.08 -41.74 1.13
N THR A 168 4.06 -42.34 1.81
CA THR A 168 5.39 -41.88 2.20
C THR A 168 6.26 -41.40 1.04
N SER A 169 6.95 -40.26 1.23
CA SER A 169 8.39 -40.11 0.92
C SER A 169 8.96 -38.78 1.43
N THR A 170 9.81 -38.84 2.45
CA THR A 170 10.97 -37.93 2.65
C THR A 170 12.11 -38.42 1.73
N PRO A 171 13.25 -37.72 1.52
CA PRO A 171 13.67 -36.40 2.02
C PRO A 171 14.36 -35.50 0.95
N SER A 172 14.56 -34.20 1.23
CA SER A 172 15.91 -33.58 1.22
C SER A 172 15.89 -32.06 1.29
N LEU A 173 16.76 -31.57 2.18
CA LEU A 173 17.33 -30.24 2.24
C LEU A 173 18.06 -29.90 0.93
N ILE A 174 17.78 -28.72 0.36
CA ILE A 174 18.76 -27.93 -0.37
C ILE A 174 18.61 -26.48 0.09
N ALA A 175 19.68 -25.95 0.66
CA ALA A 175 19.85 -24.53 0.94
C ALA A 175 20.36 -23.82 -0.32
N VAL A 176 19.82 -22.63 -0.60
CA VAL A 176 20.60 -21.50 -1.16
C VAL A 176 20.07 -20.20 -0.54
N PRO A 177 20.91 -19.35 0.07
CA PRO A 177 20.59 -17.98 0.41
C PRO A 177 20.91 -17.07 -0.79
N GLU A 178 19.91 -16.45 -1.40
CA GLU A 178 20.12 -15.37 -2.37
C GLU A 178 19.23 -14.18 -1.99
N ASP A 179 19.85 -13.00 -2.00
CA ASP A 179 19.35 -11.73 -1.51
C ASP A 179 17.92 -11.42 -1.97
N ASP A 180 17.02 -11.15 -1.01
CA ASP A 180 15.66 -10.69 -1.30
C ASP A 180 15.72 -9.24 -1.80
N ILE A 181 15.95 -9.07 -3.11
CA ILE A 181 15.98 -7.78 -3.81
C ILE A 181 14.72 -6.96 -3.49
N VAL A 182 13.56 -7.62 -3.35
CA VAL A 182 12.29 -6.96 -3.05
C VAL A 182 12.30 -6.39 -1.64
N ALA A 183 12.81 -7.13 -0.66
CA ALA A 183 13.00 -6.61 0.70
C ALA A 183 13.94 -5.39 0.72
N GLU A 184 15.05 -5.41 -0.01
CA GLU A 184 15.97 -4.26 -0.13
C GLU A 184 15.32 -3.06 -0.83
N VAL A 185 14.58 -3.27 -1.92
CA VAL A 185 13.78 -2.21 -2.58
C VAL A 185 12.80 -1.59 -1.59
N ARG A 186 12.11 -2.41 -0.79
CA ARG A 186 11.12 -1.97 0.21
C ARG A 186 11.76 -1.11 1.30
N GLN A 187 12.93 -1.50 1.80
CA GLN A 187 13.69 -0.73 2.79
C GLN A 187 14.14 0.63 2.23
N LEU A 188 14.64 0.65 1.00
CA LEU A 188 15.06 1.88 0.33
C LEU A 188 13.87 2.82 0.07
N LEU A 189 12.70 2.30 -0.30
CA LEU A 189 11.46 3.07 -0.45
C LEU A 189 10.97 3.70 0.87
N GLN A 190 11.04 2.96 1.99
CA GLN A 190 10.71 3.50 3.31
C GLN A 190 11.60 4.70 3.68
N ARG A 191 12.89 4.61 3.37
CA ARG A 191 13.83 5.72 3.56
C ARG A 191 13.51 6.92 2.67
N MET A 192 13.13 6.69 1.40
CA MET A 192 12.70 7.77 0.51
C MET A 192 11.45 8.47 1.05
N LEU A 193 10.46 7.72 1.56
CA LEU A 193 9.25 8.29 2.16
C LEU A 193 9.56 9.18 3.37
N VAL A 194 10.47 8.76 4.25
CA VAL A 194 10.90 9.58 5.39
C VAL A 194 11.53 10.90 4.93
N ILE A 195 12.29 10.90 3.83
CA ILE A 195 12.89 12.12 3.28
C ILE A 195 11.84 12.98 2.55
N PHE A 196 10.92 12.38 1.81
CA PHE A 196 9.84 13.11 1.12
C PHE A 196 8.88 13.83 2.07
N LYS A 197 8.75 13.36 3.32
CA LYS A 197 7.97 14.03 4.38
C LYS A 197 8.65 15.29 4.94
N GLN A 198 9.92 15.54 4.60
CA GLN A 198 10.69 16.70 5.07
C GLN A 198 10.67 17.84 4.04
N GLU A 199 11.29 18.97 4.39
CA GLU A 199 11.46 20.09 3.47
C GLU A 199 12.36 19.71 2.28
N SER A 200 12.07 20.31 1.13
CA SER A 200 12.85 20.18 -0.10
C SER A 200 14.17 20.96 0.00
N THR A 201 15.14 20.39 0.71
CA THR A 201 16.50 20.93 0.82
C THR A 201 17.47 20.25 -0.15
N PRO A 202 18.58 20.91 -0.53
CA PRO A 202 19.62 20.28 -1.34
C PRO A 202 20.17 18.99 -0.72
N ASP A 203 20.39 18.96 0.60
CA ASP A 203 20.86 17.77 1.32
C ASP A 203 19.87 16.60 1.21
N ASN A 204 18.57 16.86 1.38
CA ASN A 204 17.54 15.83 1.25
C ASN A 204 17.46 15.29 -0.18
N ARG A 205 17.65 16.14 -1.20
CA ARG A 205 17.70 15.70 -2.60
C ARG A 205 18.92 14.82 -2.87
N GLN A 206 20.07 15.18 -2.32
CA GLN A 206 21.28 14.35 -2.42
C GLN A 206 21.10 12.99 -1.73
N GLN A 207 20.38 12.93 -0.60
CA GLN A 207 20.05 11.66 0.05
C GLN A 207 19.11 10.79 -0.80
N LEU A 208 18.08 11.39 -1.41
CA LEU A 208 17.18 10.69 -2.34
C LEU A 208 17.93 10.18 -3.58
N GLU A 209 18.83 10.98 -4.13
CA GLU A 209 19.71 10.59 -5.23
C GLU A 209 20.56 9.38 -4.86
N GLY A 210 21.17 9.38 -3.66
CA GLY A 210 21.94 8.25 -3.15
C GLY A 210 21.11 6.99 -2.93
N ILE A 211 19.81 7.11 -2.66
CA ILE A 211 18.90 5.95 -2.61
C ILE A 211 18.64 5.42 -4.03
N CYS A 212 18.39 6.29 -5.01
CA CYS A 212 18.26 5.85 -6.41
C CYS A 212 19.51 5.10 -6.90
N ASP A 213 20.71 5.56 -6.52
CA ASP A 213 21.96 4.89 -6.89
C ASP A 213 22.09 3.49 -6.25
N LYS A 214 21.61 3.31 -5.02
CA LYS A 214 21.53 1.98 -4.39
C LYS A 214 20.51 1.08 -5.05
N LEU A 215 19.34 1.62 -5.41
CA LEU A 215 18.31 0.86 -6.12
C LEU A 215 18.83 0.33 -7.48
N VAL A 216 19.62 1.13 -8.21
CA VAL A 216 20.27 0.70 -9.46
C VAL A 216 21.19 -0.51 -9.25
N GLN A 217 21.89 -0.58 -8.12
CA GLN A 217 22.82 -1.67 -7.81
C GLN A 217 22.11 -3.01 -7.52
N LEU A 218 20.82 -2.98 -7.18
CA LEU A 218 20.06 -4.20 -6.87
C LEU A 218 19.75 -5.05 -8.10
N ALA A 219 19.61 -4.43 -9.28
CA ALA A 219 19.31 -5.12 -10.53
C ALA A 219 20.02 -4.44 -11.72
N PRO A 220 21.36 -4.53 -11.80
CA PRO A 220 22.14 -3.80 -12.80
C PRO A 220 21.92 -4.32 -14.23
N GLU A 221 21.53 -5.58 -14.39
CA GLU A 221 21.27 -6.20 -15.70
C GLU A 221 19.89 -5.79 -16.28
N GLU A 222 19.02 -5.18 -15.47
CA GLU A 222 17.65 -4.85 -15.85
C GLU A 222 17.55 -3.44 -16.45
N ASN A 223 17.54 -3.37 -17.78
CA ASN A 223 17.54 -2.10 -18.52
C ASN A 223 16.32 -1.21 -18.20
N GLY A 224 15.14 -1.82 -18.04
CA GLY A 224 13.90 -1.12 -17.72
C GLY A 224 13.93 -0.46 -16.34
N TRP A 225 14.39 -1.22 -15.34
CA TRP A 225 14.64 -0.76 -13.97
C TRP A 225 15.61 0.43 -13.93
N ASN A 226 16.76 0.28 -14.61
CA ASN A 226 17.77 1.33 -14.70
C ASN A 226 17.26 2.61 -15.37
N ALA A 227 16.43 2.47 -16.43
CA ALA A 227 15.83 3.61 -17.12
C ALA A 227 14.84 4.36 -16.21
N LEU A 228 13.99 3.63 -15.48
CA LEU A 228 13.04 4.20 -14.54
C LEU A 228 13.73 4.97 -13.43
N LEU A 229 14.73 4.37 -12.77
CA LEU A 229 15.47 5.02 -11.69
C LEU A 229 16.26 6.24 -12.17
N LYS A 230 16.78 6.21 -13.40
CA LYS A 230 17.42 7.37 -14.01
C LYS A 230 16.44 8.52 -14.25
N CYS A 231 15.20 8.23 -14.66
CA CYS A 231 14.14 9.24 -14.77
C CYS A 231 13.75 9.79 -13.39
N ALA A 232 13.56 8.93 -12.38
CA ALA A 232 13.27 9.35 -11.01
C ALA A 232 14.37 10.27 -10.45
N LYS A 233 15.65 9.90 -10.63
CA LYS A 233 16.80 10.71 -10.21
C LYS A 233 16.83 12.08 -10.89
N LYS A 234 16.55 12.16 -12.20
CA LYS A 234 16.42 13.45 -12.91
C LYS A 234 15.28 14.31 -12.36
N ALA A 235 14.13 13.72 -12.07
CA ALA A 235 13.00 14.42 -11.49
C ALA A 235 13.31 14.94 -10.06
N ILE A 236 13.96 14.11 -9.23
CA ILE A 236 14.40 14.48 -7.87
C ILE A 236 15.43 15.62 -7.89
N ASN A 237 16.35 15.62 -8.84
CA ASN A 237 17.39 16.65 -8.91
C ASN A 237 16.88 17.99 -9.45
N ASN A 238 15.63 18.10 -9.88
CA ASN A 238 15.04 19.37 -10.29
C ASN A 238 14.53 20.16 -9.07
N PRO A 239 15.17 21.29 -8.69
CA PRO A 239 14.80 22.04 -7.49
C PRO A 239 13.42 22.71 -7.59
N LYS A 240 12.84 22.81 -8.79
CA LYS A 240 11.51 23.38 -9.00
C LYS A 240 10.37 22.42 -8.65
N HIS A 241 10.64 21.12 -8.55
CA HIS A 241 9.62 20.12 -8.24
C HIS A 241 9.48 19.95 -6.73
N SER A 242 8.29 20.16 -6.19
CA SER A 242 8.04 19.91 -4.76
C SER A 242 8.05 18.42 -4.46
N TYR A 243 8.41 18.04 -3.23
CA TYR A 243 8.33 16.64 -2.79
C TYR A 243 6.89 16.11 -2.81
N ARG A 244 5.90 16.98 -2.59
CA ARG A 244 4.48 16.65 -2.72
C ARG A 244 4.10 16.18 -4.13
N LEU A 245 4.71 16.78 -5.16
CA LEU A 245 4.51 16.38 -6.56
C LEU A 245 5.26 15.08 -6.88
N LEU A 246 6.49 14.93 -6.39
CA LEU A 246 7.38 13.83 -6.75
C LEU A 246 7.05 12.51 -6.04
N ALA A 247 6.77 12.55 -4.74
CA ALA A 247 6.63 11.38 -3.89
C ALA A 247 5.59 10.34 -4.39
N PRO A 248 4.34 10.71 -4.70
CA PRO A 248 3.34 9.72 -5.10
C PRO A 248 3.70 9.01 -6.42
N VAL A 249 4.32 9.72 -7.36
CA VAL A 249 4.72 9.15 -8.66
C VAL A 249 5.92 8.22 -8.49
N ILE A 250 6.99 8.72 -7.85
CA ILE A 250 8.25 7.99 -7.74
C ILE A 250 8.12 6.75 -6.87
N ILE A 251 7.43 6.84 -5.73
CA ILE A 251 7.26 5.70 -4.81
C ILE A 251 6.40 4.61 -5.47
N LYS A 252 5.29 4.98 -6.12
CA LYS A 252 4.41 4.03 -6.81
C LYS A 252 5.17 3.30 -7.92
N GLU A 253 5.90 4.03 -8.76
CA GLU A 253 6.61 3.42 -9.91
C GLU A 253 7.74 2.50 -9.48
N ILE A 254 8.57 2.91 -8.51
CA ILE A 254 9.66 2.06 -8.02
C ILE A 254 9.10 0.81 -7.32
N LYS A 255 7.97 0.92 -6.59
CA LYS A 255 7.31 -0.24 -5.98
C LYS A 255 6.84 -1.22 -7.06
N LEU A 256 6.05 -0.75 -8.02
CA LEU A 256 5.54 -1.60 -9.11
C LEU A 256 6.67 -2.25 -9.90
N ALA A 257 7.74 -1.51 -10.17
CA ALA A 257 8.91 -2.05 -10.85
C ALA A 257 9.65 -3.10 -10.01
N GLY A 258 9.74 -2.90 -8.68
CA GLY A 258 10.28 -3.91 -7.75
C GLY A 258 9.44 -5.19 -7.72
N ASP A 259 8.11 -5.06 -7.68
CA ASP A 259 7.18 -6.20 -7.75
C ASP A 259 7.32 -6.94 -9.09
N CYS A 260 7.58 -6.23 -10.20
CA CYS A 260 7.89 -6.84 -11.50
C CYS A 260 9.20 -7.63 -11.52
N LEU A 261 10.22 -7.18 -10.78
CA LEU A 261 11.49 -7.92 -10.64
C LEU A 261 11.29 -9.24 -9.90
N GLU A 262 10.43 -9.26 -8.88
CA GLU A 262 10.09 -10.46 -8.10
C GLU A 262 9.52 -11.58 -8.98
N VAL A 263 8.62 -11.23 -9.89
CA VAL A 263 7.95 -12.19 -10.78
C VAL A 263 8.72 -12.44 -12.09
N GLY A 264 9.98 -11.99 -12.19
CA GLY A 264 10.83 -12.20 -13.36
C GLY A 264 10.41 -11.40 -14.61
N LYS A 265 9.63 -10.34 -14.46
CA LYS A 265 9.12 -9.47 -15.54
C LYS A 265 9.93 -8.17 -15.69
N GLY A 266 11.23 -8.20 -15.39
CA GLY A 266 12.11 -7.04 -15.48
C GLY A 266 12.12 -6.34 -16.85
N SER A 267 11.93 -7.11 -17.93
CA SER A 267 11.82 -6.61 -19.30
C SER A 267 10.57 -5.78 -19.58
N GLU A 268 9.52 -5.88 -18.76
CA GLU A 268 8.28 -5.11 -18.89
C GLU A 268 8.36 -3.75 -18.18
N ILE A 269 9.41 -3.52 -17.37
CA ILE A 269 9.59 -2.28 -16.62
C ILE A 269 9.93 -1.14 -17.60
N ALA A 270 9.13 -0.08 -17.54
CA ALA A 270 9.42 1.17 -18.24
C ALA A 270 8.95 2.36 -17.38
N PRO A 271 9.66 3.51 -17.43
CA PRO A 271 9.18 4.73 -16.79
C PRO A 271 7.82 5.14 -17.39
N SER A 272 6.89 5.58 -16.54
CA SER A 272 5.63 6.11 -17.05
C SER A 272 5.83 7.44 -17.77
N GLN A 273 4.87 7.80 -18.64
CA GLN A 273 4.86 9.11 -19.28
C GLN A 273 4.88 10.26 -18.27
N GLY A 274 4.25 10.09 -17.09
CA GLY A 274 4.26 11.09 -16.03
C GLY A 274 5.65 11.30 -15.42
N LEU A 275 6.37 10.22 -15.15
CA LEU A 275 7.75 10.28 -14.65
C LEU A 275 8.71 10.85 -15.70
N GLU A 276 8.54 10.48 -16.96
CA GLU A 276 9.32 11.03 -18.07
C GLU A 276 9.11 12.54 -18.22
N GLN A 277 7.87 13.02 -18.11
CA GLN A 277 7.56 14.45 -18.14
C GLN A 277 8.22 15.19 -16.97
N LEU A 278 8.15 14.65 -15.76
CA LEU A 278 8.82 15.23 -14.59
C LEU A 278 10.35 15.28 -14.77
N ALA A 279 10.93 14.25 -15.38
CA ALA A 279 12.37 14.16 -15.65
C ALA A 279 12.84 15.10 -16.78
N GLN A 280 11.99 15.40 -17.76
CA GLN A 280 12.31 16.23 -18.94
C GLN A 280 11.91 17.70 -18.78
N ALA A 281 11.03 18.02 -17.83
CA ALA A 281 10.46 19.35 -17.65
C ALA A 281 11.51 20.44 -17.45
N LYS A 282 11.73 21.28 -18.48
CA LYS A 282 12.43 22.57 -18.38
C LYS A 282 11.56 23.65 -17.71
N MET A 283 10.24 23.46 -17.72
CA MET A 283 9.24 24.28 -17.03
C MET A 283 8.18 23.36 -16.42
N PRO A 284 7.62 23.71 -15.24
CA PRO A 284 6.49 22.97 -14.66
C PRO A 284 5.33 22.90 -15.66
N GLN A 285 4.77 21.71 -15.86
CA GLN A 285 3.57 21.51 -16.66
C GLN A 285 2.44 21.02 -15.75
N VAL A 286 1.24 21.48 -16.04
CA VAL A 286 0.02 21.10 -15.32
C VAL A 286 -0.90 20.44 -16.32
N LEU A 287 -1.27 19.18 -16.07
CA LEU A 287 -2.24 18.47 -16.89
C LEU A 287 -3.64 18.96 -16.49
N LEU A 288 -4.34 19.61 -17.43
CA LEU A 288 -5.71 20.08 -17.21
C LEU A 288 -6.69 19.14 -17.89
N THR A 289 -7.73 18.77 -17.15
CA THR A 289 -8.87 18.02 -17.70
C THR A 289 -9.76 18.95 -18.52
N LEU A 290 -10.62 18.39 -19.37
CA LEU A 290 -11.63 19.17 -20.11
C LEU A 290 -12.81 19.61 -19.23
N ASP A 291 -12.92 19.04 -18.02
CA ASP A 291 -13.92 19.43 -17.04
C ASP A 291 -13.50 20.76 -16.35
N PRO A 292 -14.28 21.84 -16.45
CA PRO A 292 -13.87 23.16 -15.96
C PRO A 292 -13.64 23.24 -14.46
N GLU A 293 -14.38 22.47 -13.66
CA GLU A 293 -14.26 22.48 -12.20
C GLU A 293 -12.96 21.78 -11.77
N MET A 294 -12.69 20.62 -12.35
CA MET A 294 -11.45 19.86 -12.13
C MET A 294 -10.22 20.61 -12.67
N ALA A 295 -10.34 21.31 -13.80
CA ALA A 295 -9.27 22.16 -14.32
C ALA A 295 -8.99 23.35 -13.38
N ALA A 296 -10.03 23.99 -12.84
CA ALA A 296 -9.89 25.08 -11.87
C ALA A 296 -9.27 24.62 -10.54
N ASP A 297 -9.65 23.44 -10.05
CA ASP A 297 -9.06 22.84 -8.85
C ASP A 297 -7.58 22.53 -9.07
N THR A 298 -7.24 21.88 -10.18
CA THR A 298 -5.85 21.57 -10.54
C THR A 298 -4.99 22.84 -10.63
N LEU A 299 -5.51 23.91 -11.25
CA LEU A 299 -4.79 25.20 -11.30
C LEU A 299 -4.62 25.81 -9.91
N SER A 300 -5.63 25.75 -9.05
CA SER A 300 -5.62 26.31 -7.69
C SER A 300 -4.65 25.58 -6.76
N GLN A 301 -4.36 24.31 -7.04
CA GLN A 301 -3.36 23.53 -6.29
C GLN A 301 -1.91 23.81 -6.74
N VAL A 302 -1.73 24.30 -7.98
CA VAL A 302 -0.38 24.53 -8.55
C VAL A 302 0.04 26.01 -8.50
N PHE A 303 -0.90 26.94 -8.63
CA PHE A 303 -0.63 28.39 -8.66
C PHE A 303 -1.09 29.06 -7.36
N ASN A 304 -0.35 30.07 -6.91
CA ASN A 304 -0.75 30.85 -5.74
C ASN A 304 -1.91 31.84 -6.08
N GLN A 305 -2.54 32.43 -5.06
CA GLN A 305 -3.71 33.29 -5.26
C GLN A 305 -3.49 34.49 -6.19
N GLU A 306 -2.29 35.09 -6.17
CA GLU A 306 -1.97 36.22 -7.03
C GLU A 306 -1.84 35.77 -8.50
N GLN A 307 -1.22 34.62 -8.72
CA GLN A 307 -1.10 33.99 -10.03
C GLN A 307 -2.46 33.55 -10.57
N ILE A 308 -3.32 32.95 -9.74
CA ILE A 308 -4.69 32.57 -10.09
C ILE A 308 -5.49 33.80 -10.52
N SER A 309 -5.45 34.87 -9.72
CA SER A 309 -6.18 36.12 -10.01
C SER A 309 -5.77 36.71 -11.36
N ARG A 310 -4.46 36.67 -11.66
CA ARG A 310 -3.93 37.13 -12.96
C ARG A 310 -4.37 36.23 -14.11
N LEU A 311 -4.40 34.92 -13.90
CA LEU A 311 -4.81 33.93 -14.89
C LEU A 311 -6.30 34.07 -15.24
N VAL A 312 -7.16 34.27 -14.24
CA VAL A 312 -8.59 34.58 -14.43
C VAL A 312 -8.77 35.85 -15.27
N ASN A 313 -8.03 36.91 -14.98
CA ASN A 313 -8.13 38.16 -15.73
C ASN A 313 -7.71 37.98 -17.21
N ILE A 314 -6.62 37.26 -17.47
CA ILE A 314 -6.19 36.92 -18.84
C ILE A 314 -7.27 36.14 -19.59
N LEU A 315 -7.84 35.09 -18.95
CA LEU A 315 -8.89 34.28 -19.57
C LEU A 315 -10.16 35.08 -19.87
N GLN A 316 -10.57 35.98 -18.96
CA GLN A 316 -11.70 36.88 -19.17
C GLN A 316 -11.46 37.81 -20.36
N THR A 317 -10.27 38.42 -20.45
CA THR A 317 -9.93 39.29 -21.60
C THR A 317 -9.85 38.54 -22.93
N ALA A 318 -9.41 37.28 -22.93
CA ALA A 318 -9.36 36.44 -24.12
C ALA A 318 -10.77 36.05 -24.60
N SER A 319 -11.68 35.74 -23.68
CA SER A 319 -13.08 35.41 -24.00
C SER A 319 -13.89 36.60 -24.53
N ALA A 320 -13.52 37.83 -24.16
CA ALA A 320 -14.21 39.05 -24.59
C ALA A 320 -13.82 39.53 -26.01
N GLY A 321 -12.73 38.99 -26.57
CA GLY A 321 -12.26 39.30 -27.92
C GLY A 321 -12.54 38.20 -28.96
N SER A 322 -13.31 37.17 -28.59
CA SER A 322 -13.68 36.01 -29.43
C SER A 322 -15.12 36.09 -29.91
#